data_AF-A8B9M5-F1
#
_entry.id   AF-A8B9M5-F1
#
_cell.length_a   1.000
_cell.length_b   1.000
_cell.length_c   1.000
_cell.angle_alpha   90.00
_cell.angle_beta   90.00
_cell.angle_gamma   90.00
#
_symmetry.space_group_name_H-M   'P 1'
#
loop_
_entity.id
_entity.type
_entity.pdbx_description
1 polymer ?
#
loop_
_entity_poly.entity_id
_entity_poly.type
_entity_poly.pdbx_seq_one_letter_code
_entity_poly.pdbx_strand_id
1 'polypeptide(L)'
;WKAKQNFPEYMTKEQIVRLLGSKSVKGALKSPIKEYDSKYTNDVEVPDFFDARIEWKYCKTIGEVRNQGNCGSCWAHGTTGAFADRLCVATNGDFNELISAEELTFCCHTCGFGCNGGNPIRAWLYFKRHGVVTGGNYNTTDGCQPYKVPPCIRDEEGHNSCSGQRTERNHRCSKSCYGNTTSDYKNGHYKTKDAYYLTNNTMQIDTMIYGPIESSFDV
;
A
#
# COMPACT_ATOMS: atom_id res chain seq x y z
N TRP A 1 -10.95 -9.73 21.09
CA TRP A 1 -10.29 -10.54 20.03
C TRP A 1 -10.22 -11.99 20.49
N LYS A 2 -10.09 -12.96 19.57
CA LYS A 2 -9.88 -14.38 19.87
C LYS A 2 -8.61 -14.86 19.15
N ALA A 3 -7.67 -15.45 19.87
CA ALA A 3 -6.40 -15.91 19.31
C ALA A 3 -6.58 -17.22 18.52
N LYS A 4 -5.87 -17.34 17.40
CA LYS A 4 -5.70 -18.59 16.62
C LYS A 4 -4.32 -18.59 15.96
N GLN A 5 -3.83 -19.78 15.64
CA GLN A 5 -2.60 -19.94 14.89
C GLN A 5 -2.80 -19.53 13.42
N ASN A 6 -2.01 -18.57 12.95
CA ASN A 6 -2.01 -18.11 11.55
C ASN A 6 -0.74 -18.51 10.79
N PHE A 7 0.35 -18.71 11.53
CA PHE A 7 1.66 -19.12 11.02
C PHE A 7 2.01 -20.49 11.63
N PRO A 8 2.61 -21.40 10.86
CA PRO A 8 2.99 -22.72 11.36
C PRO A 8 4.12 -22.60 12.40
N GLU A 9 4.21 -23.57 13.31
CA GLU A 9 5.19 -23.55 14.43
C GLU A 9 6.65 -23.56 13.96
N TYR A 10 6.91 -24.13 12.78
CA TYR A 10 8.25 -24.18 12.21
C TYR A 10 8.68 -22.86 11.55
N MET A 11 7.81 -21.84 11.47
CA MET A 11 8.20 -20.53 10.95
C MET A 11 9.08 -19.81 11.95
N THR A 12 10.27 -19.37 11.52
CA THR A 12 11.22 -18.74 12.43
C THR A 12 10.82 -17.31 12.75
N LYS A 13 11.29 -16.80 13.90
CA LYS A 13 11.10 -15.41 14.30
C LYS A 13 11.59 -14.44 13.23
N GLU A 14 12.72 -14.73 12.59
CA GLU A 14 13.31 -13.90 11.53
C GLU A 14 12.39 -13.80 10.32
N GLN A 15 11.71 -14.89 9.95
CA GLN A 15 10.74 -14.90 8.87
C GLN A 15 9.52 -14.03 9.20
N ILE A 16 9.02 -14.09 10.44
CA ILE A 16 7.90 -13.25 10.89
C ILE A 16 8.30 -11.77 10.93
N VAL A 17 9.46 -11.45 11.53
CA VAL A 17 9.98 -10.07 11.62
C VAL A 17 10.22 -9.47 10.23
N ARG A 18 10.53 -10.28 9.22
CA ARG A 18 10.69 -9.82 7.84
C ARG A 18 9.40 -9.28 7.23
N LEU A 19 8.23 -9.76 7.66
CA LEU A 19 6.94 -9.23 7.22
C LEU A 19 6.71 -7.79 7.74
N LEU A 20 7.39 -7.41 8.82
CA LEU A 20 7.32 -6.09 9.48
C LEU A 20 8.22 -5.07 8.78
N GLY A 21 7.82 -4.72 7.55
CA GLY A 21 8.57 -3.86 6.64
C GLY A 21 8.43 -2.35 6.88
N SER A 22 7.42 -1.89 7.63
CA SER A 22 7.25 -0.46 7.89
C SER A 22 8.28 0.00 8.90
N LYS A 23 9.08 0.99 8.51
CA LYS A 23 10.12 1.57 9.36
C LYS A 23 9.77 3.02 9.68
N SER A 24 9.49 3.27 10.95
CA SER A 24 9.40 4.62 11.50
C SER A 24 10.75 5.31 11.33
N VAL A 25 10.75 6.51 10.72
CA VAL A 25 11.98 7.29 10.67
C VAL A 25 12.20 7.90 12.05
N LYS A 26 13.24 7.45 12.75
CA LYS A 26 13.89 8.28 13.77
C LYS A 26 14.48 9.49 13.03
N GLY A 27 13.77 10.61 13.06
CA GLY A 27 14.13 11.84 12.35
C GLY A 27 12.95 12.40 11.57
N ALA A 28 12.33 13.44 12.12
CA ALA A 28 11.14 14.09 11.58
C ALA A 28 11.33 14.50 10.10
N LEU A 29 10.80 13.70 9.17
CA LEU A 29 10.41 14.24 7.88
C LEU A 29 9.32 15.28 8.17
N LYS A 30 9.60 16.54 7.84
CA LYS A 30 8.66 17.66 7.94
C LYS A 30 7.57 17.56 6.88
N SER A 31 6.83 16.45 6.83
CA SER A 31 5.57 16.45 6.10
C SER A 31 4.54 17.21 6.94
N PRO A 32 3.70 18.04 6.30
CA PRO A 32 2.70 18.80 7.02
C PRO A 32 1.73 17.86 7.72
N ILE A 33 1.27 18.26 8.90
CA ILE A 33 0.11 17.65 9.54
C ILE A 33 -1.12 18.34 8.94
N LYS A 34 -2.06 17.56 8.44
CA LYS A 34 -3.32 18.08 7.91
C LYS A 34 -4.30 18.26 9.05
N GLU A 35 -4.27 19.44 9.65
CA GLU A 35 -5.20 19.86 10.70
C GLU A 35 -6.46 20.51 10.12
N TYR A 36 -6.33 21.19 8.97
CA TYR A 36 -7.42 21.94 8.34
C TYR A 36 -7.55 21.60 6.86
N ASP A 37 -8.79 21.50 6.40
CA ASP A 37 -9.19 21.37 5.00
C ASP A 37 -10.52 22.10 4.82
N SER A 38 -10.78 22.68 3.65
CA SER A 38 -12.07 23.35 3.40
C SER A 38 -13.25 22.39 3.46
N LYS A 39 -13.02 21.08 3.35
CA LYS A 39 -14.04 20.03 3.54
C LYS A 39 -14.19 19.57 4.99
N TYR A 40 -13.30 19.97 5.91
CA TYR A 40 -13.44 19.67 7.34
C TYR A 40 -14.35 20.70 8.00
N THR A 41 -15.63 20.72 7.61
CA THR A 41 -16.60 21.66 8.17
C THR A 41 -17.10 21.17 9.54
N ASN A 42 -17.61 22.08 10.36
CA ASN A 42 -18.22 21.72 11.66
C ASN A 42 -19.48 20.85 11.50
N ASP A 43 -20.04 20.79 10.29
CA ASP A 43 -21.21 19.98 9.95
C ASP A 43 -20.84 18.52 9.63
N VAL A 44 -19.54 18.17 9.56
CA VAL A 44 -19.11 16.79 9.36
C VAL A 44 -19.28 16.01 10.67
N GLU A 45 -20.42 15.37 10.82
CA GLU A 45 -20.69 14.43 11.90
C GLU A 45 -20.05 13.07 11.57
N VAL A 46 -19.16 12.60 12.45
CA VAL A 46 -18.54 11.27 12.32
C VAL A 46 -19.53 10.22 12.82
N PRO A 47 -20.01 9.30 11.97
CA PRO A 47 -20.97 8.29 12.38
C PRO A 47 -20.31 7.23 13.28
N ASP A 48 -21.12 6.59 14.12
CA ASP A 48 -20.68 5.46 14.95
C ASP A 48 -20.15 4.27 14.13
N PHE A 49 -20.59 4.14 12.88
CA PHE A 49 -20.16 3.10 11.96
C PHE A 49 -19.88 3.69 10.57
N PHE A 50 -18.71 3.37 10.04
CA PHE A 50 -18.30 3.71 8.68
C PHE A 50 -17.55 2.55 8.04
N ASP A 51 -17.92 2.19 6.81
CA ASP A 51 -17.22 1.19 6.00
C ASP A 51 -17.05 1.71 4.57
N ALA A 52 -15.79 1.97 4.19
CA ALA A 52 -15.44 2.47 2.87
C ALA A 52 -15.92 1.57 1.73
N ARG A 53 -16.07 0.25 1.96
CA ARG A 53 -16.55 -0.71 0.96
C ARG A 53 -18.04 -0.55 0.68
N ILE A 54 -18.80 -0.06 1.68
CA ILE A 54 -20.23 0.21 1.55
C ILE A 54 -20.42 1.59 0.92
N GLU A 55 -19.72 2.60 1.43
CA GLU A 55 -19.80 3.98 0.97
C GLU A 55 -19.40 4.11 -0.52
N TRP A 56 -18.26 3.54 -0.88
CA TRP A 56 -17.73 3.57 -2.25
C TRP A 56 -17.76 2.19 -2.89
N LYS A 57 -18.93 1.55 -2.88
CA LYS A 57 -19.16 0.22 -3.48
C LYS A 57 -18.73 0.09 -4.95
N TYR A 58 -18.61 1.20 -5.66
CA TYR A 58 -18.15 1.24 -7.05
C TYR A 58 -16.62 1.14 -7.17
N CYS A 59 -15.87 1.36 -6.10
CA CYS A 59 -14.42 1.22 -6.06
C CYS A 59 -14.03 -0.21 -5.67
N LYS A 60 -13.72 -1.05 -6.67
CA LYS A 60 -13.38 -2.46 -6.44
C LYS A 60 -12.02 -2.65 -5.75
N THR A 61 -11.17 -1.62 -5.79
CA THR A 61 -9.88 -1.65 -5.08
C THR A 61 -10.07 -1.61 -3.56
N ILE A 62 -11.15 -0.97 -3.09
CA ILE A 62 -11.44 -0.89 -1.66
C ILE A 62 -11.88 -2.27 -1.17
N GLY A 63 -11.05 -2.86 -0.32
CA GLY A 63 -11.26 -4.22 0.21
C GLY A 63 -10.50 -5.32 -0.53
N GLU A 64 -9.76 -4.99 -1.60
CA GLU A 64 -8.85 -5.93 -2.25
C GLU A 64 -7.68 -6.25 -1.29
N VAL A 65 -7.53 -7.54 -0.95
CA VAL A 65 -6.47 -7.99 -0.04
C VAL A 65 -5.27 -8.45 -0.85
N ARG A 66 -4.16 -7.71 -0.71
CA ARG A 66 -2.91 -7.98 -1.44
C ARG A 66 -1.91 -8.77 -0.60
N ASN A 67 -0.94 -9.41 -1.26
CA ASN A 67 0.06 -10.26 -0.61
C ASN A 67 1.49 -9.77 -0.90
N GLN A 68 2.21 -9.36 0.15
CA GLN A 68 3.58 -8.86 0.05
C GLN A 68 4.64 -9.97 -0.14
N GLY A 69 4.26 -11.25 0.00
CA GLY A 69 5.19 -12.38 -0.06
C GLY A 69 6.25 -12.36 1.02
N ASN A 70 7.38 -13.04 0.79
CA ASN A 70 8.52 -13.08 1.71
C ASN A 70 9.42 -11.83 1.58
N CYS A 71 8.78 -10.66 1.60
CA CYS A 71 9.37 -9.34 1.37
C CYS A 71 8.75 -8.34 2.36
N GLY A 72 9.59 -7.55 3.04
CA GLY A 72 9.17 -6.46 3.94
C GLY A 72 8.68 -5.23 3.18
N SER A 73 7.76 -5.40 2.22
CA SER A 73 7.19 -4.35 1.37
C SER A 73 5.81 -3.87 1.82
N CYS A 74 5.41 -4.14 3.08
CA CYS A 74 4.12 -3.69 3.62
C CYS A 74 3.94 -2.17 3.52
N TRP A 75 5.02 -1.40 3.69
CA TRP A 75 5.05 0.06 3.53
C TRP A 75 4.65 0.50 2.11
N ALA A 76 4.97 -0.32 1.10
CA ALA A 76 4.61 -0.05 -0.28
C ALA A 76 3.19 -0.53 -0.60
N HIS A 77 2.78 -1.69 -0.07
CA HIS A 77 1.42 -2.21 -0.26
C HIS A 77 0.36 -1.32 0.40
N GLY A 78 0.57 -0.90 1.65
CA GLY A 78 -0.38 -0.05 2.35
C GLY A 78 -0.56 1.30 1.66
N THR A 79 0.53 1.92 1.22
CA THR A 79 0.48 3.23 0.55
C THR A 79 -0.07 3.16 -0.87
N THR A 80 0.29 2.15 -1.66
CA THR A 80 -0.28 1.97 -3.01
C THR A 80 -1.74 1.54 -2.98
N GLY A 81 -2.16 0.74 -1.99
CA GLY A 81 -3.57 0.40 -1.77
C GLY A 81 -4.40 1.64 -1.45
N ALA A 82 -4.02 2.39 -0.42
CA ALA A 82 -4.70 3.65 -0.08
C ALA A 82 -4.68 4.65 -1.24
N PHE A 83 -3.58 4.73 -2.01
CA PHE A 83 -3.52 5.63 -3.16
C PHE A 83 -4.46 5.20 -4.30
N ALA A 84 -4.55 3.90 -4.61
CA ALA A 84 -5.50 3.37 -5.59
C ALA A 84 -6.95 3.67 -5.19
N ASP A 85 -7.30 3.43 -3.93
CA ASP A 85 -8.62 3.70 -3.38
C ASP A 85 -8.98 5.19 -3.48
N ARG A 86 -8.06 6.07 -3.06
CA ARG A 86 -8.25 7.53 -3.14
C ARG A 86 -8.35 8.03 -4.57
N LEU A 87 -7.64 7.43 -5.53
CA LEU A 87 -7.80 7.75 -6.94
C LEU A 87 -9.23 7.40 -7.38
N CYS A 88 -9.72 6.21 -7.05
CA CYS A 88 -11.08 5.81 -7.39
C CYS A 88 -12.15 6.73 -6.79
N VAL A 89 -12.04 7.06 -5.50
CA VAL A 89 -12.94 8.00 -4.82
C VAL A 89 -12.87 9.39 -5.47
N ALA A 90 -11.66 9.91 -5.72
CA ALA A 90 -11.48 11.24 -6.30
C ALA A 90 -11.99 11.36 -7.74
N THR A 91 -11.98 10.26 -8.49
CA THR A 91 -12.49 10.21 -9.87
C THR A 91 -13.90 9.62 -9.96
N ASN A 92 -14.59 9.43 -8.84
CA ASN A 92 -15.93 8.82 -8.80
C ASN A 92 -16.05 7.51 -9.61
N GLY A 93 -15.03 6.66 -9.53
CA GLY A 93 -14.98 5.36 -10.20
C GLY A 93 -14.34 5.31 -11.59
N ASP A 94 -14.02 6.46 -12.21
CA ASP A 94 -13.39 6.47 -13.55
C ASP A 94 -12.01 5.78 -13.54
N PHE A 95 -11.23 6.00 -12.48
CA PHE A 95 -10.06 5.19 -12.17
C PHE A 95 -10.46 4.08 -11.18
N ASN A 96 -10.14 2.83 -11.49
CA ASN A 96 -10.49 1.71 -10.63
C ASN A 96 -9.50 0.55 -10.79
N GLU A 97 -8.21 0.88 -10.77
CA GLU A 97 -7.10 -0.07 -10.97
C GLU A 97 -6.15 -0.05 -9.77
N LEU A 98 -5.40 -1.15 -9.58
CA LEU A 98 -4.36 -1.21 -8.56
C LEU A 98 -3.13 -0.40 -8.99
N ILE A 99 -2.51 0.28 -8.03
CA ILE A 99 -1.22 0.95 -8.20
C ILE A 99 -0.08 -0.04 -7.92
N SER A 100 1.01 0.07 -8.68
CA SER A 100 2.12 -0.87 -8.64
C SER A 100 2.91 -0.79 -7.33
N ALA A 101 2.67 -1.78 -6.47
CA ALA A 101 3.53 -2.03 -5.31
C ALA A 101 4.95 -2.46 -5.76
N GLU A 102 5.11 -3.05 -6.95
CA GLU A 102 6.42 -3.40 -7.51
C GLU A 102 7.27 -2.16 -7.72
N GLU A 103 6.77 -1.21 -8.50
CA GLU A 103 7.51 0.00 -8.84
C GLU A 103 7.91 0.74 -7.57
N LEU A 104 6.94 0.97 -6.67
CA LEU A 104 7.22 1.68 -5.44
C LEU A 104 8.30 0.96 -4.60
N THR A 105 8.19 -0.37 -4.45
CA THR A 105 9.13 -1.16 -3.64
C THR A 105 10.55 -1.08 -4.18
N PHE A 106 10.73 -1.17 -5.51
CA PHE A 106 12.05 -1.38 -6.11
C PHE A 106 12.65 -0.16 -6.82
N CYS A 107 11.85 0.87 -7.12
CA CYS A 107 12.31 2.12 -7.74
C CYS A 107 12.39 3.30 -6.77
N CYS A 108 11.67 3.29 -5.63
CA CYS A 108 11.81 4.35 -4.63
C CYS A 108 13.01 4.12 -3.69
N HIS A 109 14.22 4.38 -4.18
CA HIS A 109 15.45 4.23 -3.39
C HIS A 109 15.53 5.18 -2.19
N THR A 110 14.77 6.28 -2.20
CA THR A 110 14.68 7.19 -1.06
C THR A 110 13.68 6.72 -0.01
N CYS A 111 12.70 5.88 -0.37
CA CYS A 111 11.68 5.41 0.56
C CYS A 111 12.23 4.40 1.57
N GLY A 112 13.25 3.62 1.19
CA GLY A 112 13.85 2.61 2.04
C GLY A 112 14.68 1.61 1.24
N PHE A 113 14.74 0.38 1.74
CA PHE A 113 15.57 -0.70 1.21
C PHE A 113 14.74 -1.83 0.61
N GLY A 114 13.64 -1.48 -0.09
CA GLY A 114 12.74 -2.43 -0.73
C GLY A 114 12.17 -3.46 0.24
N CYS A 115 12.51 -4.73 0.04
CA CYS A 115 12.09 -5.85 0.88
C CYS A 115 12.70 -5.85 2.29
N ASN A 116 13.67 -4.98 2.58
CA ASN A 116 14.23 -4.82 3.93
C ASN A 116 13.58 -3.66 4.69
N GLY A 117 12.44 -3.18 4.17
CA GLY A 117 11.60 -2.18 4.80
C GLY A 117 11.79 -0.78 4.25
N GLY A 118 10.83 0.07 4.57
CA GLY A 118 10.74 1.42 4.06
C GLY A 118 9.76 2.27 4.84
N ASN A 119 9.72 3.54 4.47
CA ASN A 119 8.98 4.55 5.19
C ASN A 119 7.75 5.01 4.37
N PRO A 120 6.53 4.84 4.92
CA PRO A 120 5.31 5.18 4.20
C PRO A 120 5.16 6.67 3.82
N ILE A 121 5.57 7.62 4.68
CA ILE A 121 5.47 9.05 4.30
C ILE A 121 6.38 9.38 3.11
N ARG A 122 7.52 8.70 2.97
CA ARG A 122 8.39 8.85 1.81
C ARG A 122 7.75 8.30 0.53
N ALA A 123 6.92 7.26 0.63
CA ALA A 123 6.14 6.77 -0.51
C ALA A 123 5.12 7.81 -0.99
N TRP A 124 4.39 8.45 -0.08
CA TRP A 124 3.48 9.55 -0.45
C TRP A 124 4.22 10.74 -1.07
N LEU A 125 5.41 11.09 -0.56
CA LEU A 125 6.27 12.11 -1.18
C LEU A 125 6.79 11.67 -2.56
N TYR A 126 7.03 10.38 -2.77
CA TYR A 126 7.39 9.82 -4.07
C TYR A 126 6.23 9.92 -5.05
N PHE A 127 4.99 9.57 -4.63
CA PHE A 127 3.78 9.76 -5.44
C PHE A 127 3.61 11.21 -5.88
N LYS A 128 3.90 12.17 -5.00
CA LYS A 128 3.82 13.60 -5.32
C LYS A 128 4.84 14.04 -6.37
N ARG A 129 6.07 13.57 -6.27
CA ARG A 129 7.18 14.01 -7.14
C ARG A 129 7.23 13.24 -8.46
N HIS A 130 7.23 11.92 -8.36
CA HIS A 130 7.47 11.00 -9.47
C HIS A 130 6.17 10.35 -9.97
N GLY A 131 5.25 10.06 -9.04
CA GLY A 131 4.11 9.21 -9.33
C GLY A 131 4.49 7.74 -9.40
N VAL A 132 3.50 6.88 -9.65
CA VAL A 132 3.68 5.43 -9.80
C VAL A 132 2.67 4.91 -10.82
N VAL A 133 3.06 3.91 -11.61
CA VAL A 133 2.22 3.26 -12.62
C VAL A 133 1.21 2.28 -12.01
N THR A 134 0.24 1.82 -12.80
CA THR A 134 -0.65 0.73 -12.39
C THR A 134 0.09 -0.60 -12.26
N GLY A 135 -0.40 -1.50 -11.43
CA GLY A 135 0.21 -2.81 -11.24
C GLY A 135 -0.59 -3.71 -10.29
N GLY A 136 -1.03 -4.85 -10.83
CA GLY A 136 -1.83 -5.85 -10.14
C GLY A 136 -1.04 -6.75 -9.19
N ASN A 137 -1.65 -7.90 -8.89
CA ASN A 137 -1.11 -8.92 -8.00
C ASN A 137 -0.07 -9.80 -8.71
N TYR A 138 0.57 -10.67 -7.93
CA TYR A 138 1.50 -11.66 -8.46
C TYR A 138 0.85 -12.55 -9.52
N ASN A 139 1.59 -12.82 -10.59
CA ASN A 139 1.17 -13.68 -11.70
C ASN A 139 -0.10 -13.20 -12.43
N THR A 140 -0.35 -11.88 -12.45
CA THR A 140 -1.36 -11.27 -13.32
C THR A 140 -0.70 -10.40 -14.39
N THR A 141 -1.46 -10.01 -15.40
CA THR A 141 -1.05 -9.03 -16.43
C THR A 141 -1.69 -7.66 -16.19
N ASP A 142 -2.26 -7.43 -15.01
CA ASP A 142 -3.05 -6.22 -14.74
C ASP A 142 -2.15 -5.01 -14.50
N GLY A 143 -2.42 -3.93 -15.23
CA GLY A 143 -1.65 -2.70 -15.15
C GLY A 143 -0.22 -2.84 -15.69
N CYS A 144 0.52 -1.74 -15.65
CA CYS A 144 1.87 -1.66 -16.24
C CYS A 144 2.89 -2.60 -15.58
N GLN A 145 2.95 -2.61 -14.23
CA GLN A 145 3.94 -3.37 -13.46
C GLN A 145 3.28 -4.20 -12.33
N PRO A 146 2.68 -5.37 -12.66
CA PRO A 146 2.18 -6.32 -11.67
C PRO A 146 3.27 -6.78 -10.70
N TYR A 147 2.89 -7.14 -9.48
CA TYR A 147 3.86 -7.56 -8.47
C TYR A 147 4.64 -8.81 -8.87
N LYS A 148 5.96 -8.85 -8.66
CA LYS A 148 6.79 -10.02 -9.04
C LYS A 148 7.14 -10.92 -7.87
N VAL A 149 6.98 -10.46 -6.63
CA VAL A 149 7.28 -11.29 -5.46
C VAL A 149 6.17 -12.31 -5.29
N PRO A 150 6.48 -13.62 -5.28
CA PRO A 150 5.47 -14.64 -5.09
C PRO A 150 4.88 -14.57 -3.67
N PRO A 151 3.57 -14.85 -3.52
CA PRO A 151 2.97 -14.97 -2.21
C PRO A 151 3.60 -16.12 -1.41
N CYS A 152 3.56 -16.02 -0.09
CA CYS A 152 3.90 -17.16 0.76
C CYS A 152 2.87 -18.28 0.58
N ILE A 153 3.35 -19.52 0.52
CA ILE A 153 2.54 -20.71 0.27
C ILE A 153 1.67 -21.00 1.50
N ARG A 154 0.43 -21.43 1.28
CA ARG A 154 -0.36 -22.03 2.36
C ARG A 154 0.01 -23.50 2.49
N ASP A 155 0.29 -23.94 3.71
CA ASP A 155 0.49 -25.37 3.99
C ASP A 155 -0.84 -26.15 3.86
N GLU A 156 -0.76 -27.47 4.03
CA GLU A 156 -1.92 -28.36 3.91
C GLU A 156 -2.99 -28.06 4.99
N GLU A 157 -2.57 -27.48 6.11
CA GLU A 157 -3.40 -27.02 7.22
C GLU A 157 -3.98 -25.61 6.99
N GLY A 158 -3.58 -24.92 5.91
CA GLY A 158 -4.06 -23.60 5.54
C GLY A 158 -3.37 -22.42 6.23
N HIS A 159 -2.28 -22.65 6.98
CA HIS A 159 -1.45 -21.59 7.55
C HIS A 159 -0.59 -20.93 6.48
N ASN A 160 -0.32 -19.64 6.62
CA ASN A 160 0.58 -18.94 5.70
C ASN A 160 2.03 -19.25 6.09
N SER A 161 2.78 -19.84 5.16
CA SER A 161 4.16 -20.25 5.38
C SER A 161 5.07 -19.66 4.30
N CYS A 162 6.02 -18.83 4.72
CA CYS A 162 7.16 -18.48 3.89
C CYS A 162 8.34 -19.47 4.10
N SER A 163 8.11 -20.57 4.83
CA SER A 163 9.13 -21.59 5.08
C SER A 163 9.52 -22.30 3.79
N GLY A 164 10.82 -22.56 3.61
CA GLY A 164 11.37 -23.11 2.36
C GLY A 164 11.44 -22.12 1.19
N GLN A 165 10.70 -21.01 1.22
CA GLN A 165 10.89 -19.92 0.26
C GLN A 165 12.13 -19.13 0.58
N ARG A 166 12.98 -18.91 -0.42
CA ARG A 166 14.11 -18.01 -0.26
C ARG A 166 13.59 -16.61 0.01
N THR A 167 14.24 -15.94 0.94
CA THR A 167 14.13 -14.52 1.16
C THR A 167 14.17 -13.77 -0.17
N GLU A 168 13.15 -12.95 -0.43
CA GLU A 168 13.10 -12.19 -1.66
C GLU A 168 14.21 -11.15 -1.70
N ARG A 169 14.90 -11.07 -2.84
CA ARG A 169 15.97 -10.09 -3.08
C ARG A 169 15.36 -8.83 -3.68
N ASN A 170 15.99 -7.69 -3.47
CA ASN A 170 15.54 -6.46 -4.13
C ASN A 170 15.67 -6.60 -5.64
N HIS A 171 14.53 -6.52 -6.34
CA HIS A 171 14.51 -6.49 -7.79
C HIS A 171 15.17 -5.21 -8.30
N ARG A 172 15.71 -5.26 -9.52
CA ARG A 172 16.16 -4.04 -10.19
C ARG A 172 14.94 -3.24 -10.62
N CYS A 173 14.98 -1.93 -10.38
CA CYS A 173 13.98 -1.00 -10.90
C CYS A 173 13.87 -1.15 -12.44
N SER A 174 12.68 -1.51 -12.92
CA SER A 174 12.38 -1.64 -14.34
C SER A 174 11.69 -0.37 -14.81
N LYS A 175 12.16 0.21 -15.93
CA LYS A 175 11.57 1.42 -16.53
C LYS A 175 10.70 1.09 -17.76
N SER A 176 9.91 0.04 -17.65
CA SER A 176 9.05 -0.48 -18.72
C SER A 176 7.86 -1.24 -18.15
N CYS A 177 6.73 -1.24 -18.85
CA CYS A 177 5.60 -2.10 -18.53
C CYS A 177 5.87 -3.54 -18.97
N TYR A 178 5.47 -4.51 -18.15
CA TYR A 178 5.57 -5.93 -18.46
C TYR A 178 4.31 -6.73 -18.07
N GLY A 179 3.32 -6.09 -17.44
CA GLY A 179 1.97 -6.65 -17.33
C GLY A 179 1.17 -6.32 -18.60
N ASN A 180 0.48 -5.18 -18.57
CA ASN A 180 -0.15 -4.60 -19.74
C ASN A 180 0.90 -3.86 -20.58
N THR A 181 1.31 -4.48 -21.68
CA THR A 181 2.35 -3.96 -22.57
C THR A 181 1.89 -2.80 -23.45
N THR A 182 0.58 -2.53 -23.52
CA THR A 182 0.05 -1.35 -24.22
C THR A 182 0.11 -0.09 -23.37
N SER A 183 0.35 -0.20 -22.07
CA SER A 183 0.48 0.94 -21.16
C SER A 183 1.79 1.70 -21.41
N ASP A 184 1.74 3.03 -21.31
CA ASP A 184 2.91 3.88 -21.43
C ASP A 184 3.59 4.02 -20.07
N TYR A 185 4.74 3.38 -19.87
CA TYR A 185 5.51 3.54 -18.63
C TYR A 185 5.90 5.01 -18.39
N LYS A 186 6.36 5.72 -19.42
CA LYS A 186 6.92 7.08 -19.26
C LYS A 186 5.86 8.09 -18.81
N ASN A 187 4.64 7.97 -19.32
CA ASN A 187 3.57 8.93 -19.05
C ASN A 187 2.43 8.37 -18.16
N GLY A 188 2.40 7.07 -17.89
CA GLY A 188 1.35 6.40 -17.11
C GLY A 188 1.53 6.44 -15.60
N HIS A 189 2.27 7.42 -15.09
CA HIS A 189 2.49 7.59 -13.65
C HIS A 189 1.40 8.47 -13.02
N TYR A 190 0.67 7.91 -12.07
CA TYR A 190 -0.33 8.64 -11.29
C TYR A 190 0.34 9.36 -10.13
N LYS A 191 -0.02 10.63 -9.93
CA LYS A 191 0.55 11.51 -8.89
C LYS A 191 -0.52 11.98 -7.92
N THR A 192 -0.10 12.23 -6.69
CA THR A 192 -0.90 12.98 -5.72
C THR A 192 -0.48 14.45 -5.72
N LYS A 193 -1.41 15.36 -5.44
CA LYS A 193 -1.10 16.77 -5.20
C LYS A 193 -0.32 16.96 -3.90
N ASP A 194 -0.70 16.21 -2.86
CA ASP A 194 -0.23 16.43 -1.50
C ASP A 194 0.13 15.13 -0.77
N ALA A 195 0.98 15.28 0.26
CA ALA A 195 1.42 14.22 1.16
C ALA A 195 1.50 14.81 2.57
N TYR A 196 0.79 14.22 3.52
CA TYR A 196 0.59 14.77 4.86
C TYR A 196 0.40 13.67 5.89
N TYR A 197 0.57 14.04 7.16
CA TYR A 197 0.16 13.22 8.30
C TYR A 197 -1.23 13.58 8.76
N LEU A 198 -1.94 12.59 9.29
CA LEU A 198 -3.20 12.76 9.99
C LEU A 198 -3.00 12.55 11.48
N THR A 199 -3.88 13.16 12.27
CA THR A 199 -3.93 12.98 13.73
C THR A 199 -5.17 12.17 14.11
N ASN A 200 -5.28 11.80 15.38
CA ASN A 200 -6.50 11.18 15.91
C ASN A 200 -7.75 12.04 15.66
N ASN A 201 -7.60 13.36 15.63
CA ASN A 201 -8.72 14.28 15.41
C ASN A 201 -9.15 14.35 13.93
N THR A 202 -8.24 14.08 13.00
CA THR A 202 -8.50 14.27 11.56
C THR A 202 -8.60 12.96 10.78
N MET A 203 -8.15 11.83 11.32
CA MET A 203 -8.12 10.56 10.59
C MET A 203 -9.51 10.06 10.18
N GLN A 204 -10.52 10.19 11.04
CA GLN A 204 -11.87 9.72 10.75
C GLN A 204 -12.51 10.58 9.65
N ILE A 205 -12.46 11.90 9.83
CA ILE A 205 -12.98 12.89 8.87
C ILE A 205 -12.29 12.74 7.51
N ASP A 206 -10.96 12.63 7.46
CA ASP A 206 -10.24 12.49 6.18
C ASP A 206 -10.57 11.16 5.49
N THR A 207 -10.73 10.09 6.27
CA THR A 207 -11.12 8.78 5.73
C THR A 207 -12.52 8.82 5.13
N MET A 208 -13.48 9.46 5.79
CA MET A 208 -14.86 9.59 5.30
C MET A 208 -14.96 10.47 4.04
N ILE A 209 -14.12 11.50 3.91
CA ILE A 209 -14.20 12.44 2.80
C ILE A 209 -13.42 11.96 1.58
N TYR A 210 -12.26 11.35 1.78
CA TYR A 210 -11.31 11.04 0.71
C TYR A 210 -11.07 9.55 0.50
N GLY A 211 -11.51 8.69 1.42
CA GLY A 211 -11.29 7.26 1.37
C GLY A 211 -10.12 6.77 2.23
N PRO A 212 -9.82 5.47 2.16
CA PRO A 212 -8.83 4.78 3.00
C PRO A 212 -7.47 5.49 3.14
N ILE A 213 -6.85 5.33 4.30
CA ILE A 213 -5.54 5.88 4.65
C ILE A 213 -4.53 4.76 4.90
N GLU A 214 -3.24 5.09 4.81
CA GLU A 214 -2.18 4.22 5.30
C GLU A 214 -1.85 4.56 6.76
N SER A 215 -1.62 3.53 7.57
CA SER A 215 -1.18 3.67 8.96
C SER A 215 -0.21 2.53 9.31
N SER A 216 0.61 2.77 10.33
CA SER A 216 1.60 1.82 10.84
C SER A 216 1.46 1.71 12.36
N PHE A 217 1.65 0.50 12.90
CA PHE A 217 1.58 0.21 14.33
C PHE A 217 2.60 -0.87 14.72
N ASP A 218 2.91 -0.98 16.01
CA ASP A 218 3.81 -2.00 16.53
C ASP A 218 3.10 -3.35 16.60
N VAL A 219 3.73 -4.38 16.01
CA VAL A 219 3.24 -5.77 15.93
C VAL A 219 4.01 -6.67 16.89
#